data_AF-A0A7R9DUE4-F1
#
_entry.id   AF-A0A7R9DUE4-F1
#
_cell.length_a   1.000
_cell.length_b   1.000
_cell.length_c   1.000
_cell.angle_alpha   90.00
_cell.angle_beta   90.00
_cell.angle_gamma   90.00
#
_symmetry.space_group_name_H-M   'P 1'
#
loop_
_entity.id
_entity.type
_entity.pdbx_description
1 polymer ?
#
loop_
_entity_poly.entity_id
_entity_poly.type
_entity_poly.pdbx_seq_one_letter_code
_entity_poly.pdbx_strand_id
1 'polypeptide(L)'
;LKVSFDVPWFEILTSLPVWAYITSSVSILWVVNILMTVLPTYMNKILHFDINQSGYLSALPYLFGIGANLMYGFVSQWFLKRHYKSKLLMYKVLNGI
;
A
#
# COMPACT_ATOMS: atom_id res chain seq x y z
N LEU A 1 -41.07 1.94 -8.71
CA LEU A 1 -40.21 2.90 -7.97
C LEU A 1 -38.81 2.82 -8.58
N LYS A 2 -38.42 3.80 -9.41
CA LYS A 2 -37.11 3.82 -10.08
C LYS A 2 -36.13 4.51 -9.13
N VAL A 3 -35.39 3.73 -8.33
CA VAL A 3 -34.33 4.28 -7.49
C VAL A 3 -33.14 4.54 -8.41
N SER A 4 -33.07 5.76 -8.96
CA SER A 4 -31.88 6.25 -9.64
C SER A 4 -30.82 6.56 -8.59
N PHE A 5 -29.88 5.63 -8.42
CA PHE A 5 -28.66 5.88 -7.68
C PHE A 5 -27.76 6.79 -8.53
N ASP A 6 -27.98 8.10 -8.42
CA ASP A 6 -26.98 9.06 -8.90
C ASP A 6 -25.74 8.89 -8.03
N VAL A 7 -24.71 8.27 -8.60
CA VAL A 7 -23.42 8.11 -7.93
C VAL A 7 -22.83 9.53 -7.77
N PRO A 8 -22.57 10.00 -6.55
CA PRO A 8 -22.13 11.37 -6.32
C PRO A 8 -20.62 11.49 -6.63
N TRP A 9 -20.29 11.52 -7.91
CA TRP A 9 -18.92 11.57 -8.42
C TRP A 9 -18.12 12.74 -7.84
N PHE A 10 -18.74 13.92 -7.70
CA PHE A 10 -18.07 15.09 -7.14
C PHE A 10 -17.73 14.95 -5.66
N GLU A 11 -18.61 14.35 -4.85
CA GLU A 11 -18.36 14.12 -3.42
C GLU A 11 -17.24 13.10 -3.21
N ILE A 12 -17.20 12.06 -4.05
CA ILE A 12 -16.12 11.06 -4.04
C ILE A 12 -14.79 11.72 -4.39
N LEU A 13 -14.77 12.53 -5.46
CA LEU A 13 -13.57 13.25 -5.92
C LEU A 13 -13.13 14.38 -4.99
N THR A 14 -13.98 14.89 -4.11
CA THR A 14 -13.59 15.91 -3.11
C THR A 14 -13.20 15.30 -1.77
N SER A 15 -13.41 13.99 -1.59
CA SER A 15 -13.09 13.32 -0.34
C SER A 15 -11.57 13.15 -0.14
N LEU A 16 -11.11 13.56 1.04
CA LEU A 16 -9.71 13.45 1.48
C LEU A 16 -9.13 12.01 1.43
N PRO A 17 -9.85 10.95 1.84
CA PRO A 17 -9.32 9.59 1.75
C PRO A 17 -9.08 9.11 0.31
N VAL A 18 -9.88 9.58 -0.66
CA VAL A 18 -9.69 9.23 -2.07
C VAL A 18 -8.40 9.83 -2.62
N TRP A 19 -8.14 11.10 -2.34
CA TRP A 19 -6.87 11.73 -2.73
C TRP A 19 -5.66 11.06 -2.08
N ALA A 20 -5.73 10.75 -0.78
CA ALA A 20 -4.65 10.05 -0.10
C ALA A 20 -4.32 8.68 -0.73
N TYR A 21 -5.35 7.94 -1.16
CA TYR A 21 -5.16 6.68 -1.87
C TYR A 21 -4.56 6.88 -3.26
N ILE A 22 -5.05 7.85 -4.03
CA ILE A 22 -4.54 8.16 -5.37
C ILE A 22 -3.07 8.55 -5.30
N THR A 23 -2.70 9.49 -4.42
CA THR A 23 -1.32 9.95 -4.28
C THR A 23 -0.39 8.83 -3.84
N SER A 24 -0.84 7.96 -2.92
CA SER A 24 -0.08 6.79 -2.50
C SER A 24 0.15 5.81 -3.67
N SER A 25 -0.88 5.56 -4.46
CA SER A 25 -0.81 4.65 -5.61
C SER A 25 0.14 5.17 -6.70
N VAL A 26 0.06 6.47 -7.01
CA VAL A 26 0.96 7.14 -7.95
C VAL A 26 2.41 7.10 -7.44
N SER A 27 2.63 7.33 -6.14
CA SER A 27 3.97 7.31 -5.54
C SER A 27 4.60 5.93 -5.63
N ILE A 28 3.83 4.87 -5.33
CA ILE A 28 4.31 3.48 -5.44
C ILE A 28 4.67 3.15 -6.88
N LEU A 29 3.80 3.48 -7.84
CA LEU A 29 4.06 3.25 -9.26
C LEU A 29 5.32 3.98 -9.73
N TRP A 30 5.50 5.24 -9.30
CA TRP A 30 6.66 6.04 -9.64
C TRP A 30 7.97 5.47 -9.07
N VAL A 31 7.99 5.10 -7.79
CA VAL A 31 9.17 4.52 -7.13
C VAL A 31 9.57 3.19 -7.76
N VAL A 32 8.59 2.33 -8.08
CA VAL A 32 8.87 1.04 -8.75
C VAL A 32 9.46 1.27 -10.13
N ASN A 33 8.94 2.23 -10.90
CA ASN A 33 9.47 2.56 -12.21
C ASN A 33 10.88 3.17 -12.14
N ILE A 34 11.17 4.03 -11.16
CA ILE A 34 12.52 4.53 -10.93
C ILE A 34 13.46 3.39 -10.56
N LEU A 35 13.05 2.51 -9.65
CA LEU A 35 13.86 1.37 -9.26
C LEU A 35 14.19 0.50 -10.47
N MET A 36 13.20 0.17 -11.30
CA MET A 36 13.39 -0.65 -12.51
C MET A 36 14.25 0.01 -13.59
N THR A 37 14.33 1.35 -13.64
CA THR A 37 15.12 2.09 -14.65
C THR A 37 16.53 2.41 -14.16
N VAL A 38 16.69 2.75 -12.89
CA VAL A 38 17.98 3.06 -12.27
C VAL A 38 18.76 1.79 -11.98
N LEU A 39 18.10 0.69 -11.60
CA LEU A 39 18.76 -0.59 -11.32
C LEU A 39 19.61 -1.11 -12.49
N PRO A 40 19.13 -1.22 -13.75
CA PRO A 40 19.97 -1.65 -14.86
C PRO A 40 21.09 -0.64 -15.18
N THR A 41 20.81 0.65 -15.02
CA THR A 41 21.81 1.72 -15.26
C THR A 41 22.93 1.68 -14.21
N TYR A 42 22.60 1.45 -12.95
CA TYR A 42 23.52 1.28 -11.83
C TYR A 42 24.38 0.03 -12.01
N MET A 43 23.75 -1.09 -12.38
CA MET A 43 24.46 -2.35 -12.64
C MET A 43 25.48 -2.22 -13.77
N ASN A 44 25.11 -1.55 -14.87
CA ASN A 44 25.98 -1.36 -16.02
C ASN A 44 27.17 -0.43 -15.69
N LYS A 45 26.93 0.69 -15.01
CA LYS A 45 27.95 1.73 -14.79
C LYS A 45 28.87 1.51 -13.60
N ILE A 46 28.37 0.91 -12.51
CA ILE A 46 29.09 0.88 -11.23
C ILE A 46 29.61 -0.52 -10.92
N LEU A 47 28.85 -1.56 -11.29
CA LEU A 47 29.19 -2.94 -10.92
C LEU A 47 29.91 -3.70 -12.05
N HIS A 48 29.91 -3.20 -13.29
CA HIS A 48 30.49 -3.85 -14.48
C HIS A 48 30.14 -5.34 -14.61
N PHE A 49 28.96 -5.74 -14.14
CA PHE A 49 28.59 -7.15 -14.03
C PHE A 49 28.03 -7.68 -15.35
N ASP A 50 28.53 -8.85 -15.77
CA ASP A 50 27.98 -9.64 -16.86
C ASP A 50 26.53 -10.04 -16.56
N ILE A 51 25.67 -9.91 -17.57
CA ILE A 51 24.20 -10.03 -17.55
C ILE A 51 23.68 -11.34 -16.90
N ASN A 52 24.55 -12.34 -16.75
CA ASN A 52 24.24 -13.66 -16.18
C ASN A 52 24.03 -13.69 -14.65
N GLN A 53 24.52 -12.70 -13.89
CA GLN A 53 24.23 -12.61 -12.43
C GLN A 53 22.98 -11.79 -12.10
N SER A 54 22.32 -11.20 -13.10
CA SER A 54 21.18 -10.29 -12.91
C SER A 54 19.91 -10.97 -12.35
N GLY A 55 19.86 -12.30 -12.27
CA GLY A 55 18.75 -13.04 -11.68
C GLY A 55 18.54 -12.75 -10.18
N TYR A 56 19.63 -12.62 -9.41
CA TYR A 56 19.53 -12.32 -7.98
C TYR A 56 19.06 -10.89 -7.71
N LEU A 57 19.52 -9.92 -8.51
CA LEU A 57 19.15 -8.52 -8.32
C LEU A 57 17.74 -8.22 -8.84
N SER A 58 17.31 -8.89 -9.92
CA SER A 58 15.95 -8.76 -10.43
C SER A 58 14.91 -9.34 -9.46
N ALA A 59 15.29 -10.32 -8.63
CA ALA A 59 14.42 -10.85 -7.58
C ALA A 59 14.29 -9.92 -6.35
N LEU A 60 15.23 -8.98 -6.16
CA LEU A 60 15.32 -8.14 -4.96
C LEU A 60 14.13 -7.18 -4.81
N PRO A 61 13.65 -6.48 -5.85
CA PRO A 61 12.41 -5.69 -5.79
C PRO A 61 11.18 -6.53 -5.43
N TYR A 62 11.08 -7.75 -5.96
CA TYR A 62 9.95 -8.64 -5.68
C TYR A 62 9.99 -9.17 -4.24
N LEU A 63 11.17 -9.56 -3.74
CA LEU A 63 11.35 -9.97 -2.35
C LEU A 63 11.01 -8.84 -1.37
N PHE A 64 11.47 -7.63 -1.66
CA PHE A 64 11.12 -6.45 -0.87
C PHE A 64 9.61 -6.17 -0.90
N GLY A 65 8.98 -6.33 -2.07
CA GLY A 65 7.53 -6.23 -2.23
C GLY A 65 6.77 -7.24 -1.38
N ILE A 66 7.20 -8.50 -1.35
CA ILE A 66 6.59 -9.53 -0.50
C ILE A 66 6.73 -9.17 0.99
N GLY A 67 7.92 -8.75 1.42
CA GLY A 67 8.17 -8.32 2.80
C GLY A 67 7.27 -7.14 3.22
N ALA A 68 7.20 -6.11 2.38
CA ALA A 68 6.37 -4.94 2.63
C ALA A 68 4.87 -5.27 2.73
N ASN A 69 4.37 -6.17 1.87
CA ASN A 69 2.97 -6.62 1.93
C ASN A 69 2.65 -7.38 3.22
N LEU A 70 3.55 -8.26 3.67
CA LEU A 70 3.38 -8.96 4.94
C LEU A 70 3.35 -7.99 6.12
N MET A 71 4.29 -7.03 6.15
CA MET A 71 4.33 -5.99 7.18
C MET A 71 3.03 -5.16 7.21
N TYR A 72 2.51 -4.77 6.05
CA TYR A 72 1.24 -4.06 5.95
C TYR A 72 0.08 -4.86 6.56
N GLY A 73 0.02 -6.16 6.30
CA GLY A 73 -0.95 -7.06 6.93
C GLY A 73 -0.87 -7.05 8.46
N PHE A 74 0.34 -7.18 9.02
CA PHE A 74 0.53 -7.11 10.48
C PHE A 74 0.14 -5.76 11.08
N VAL A 75 0.52 -4.66 10.42
CA VAL A 75 0.19 -3.30 10.85
C VAL A 75 -1.33 -3.07 10.81
N SER A 76 -2.00 -3.51 9.75
CA SER A 76 -3.46 -3.42 9.60
C SER A 76 -4.18 -4.18 10.72
N GLN A 77 -3.78 -5.43 10.99
CA GLN A 77 -4.35 -6.21 12.09
C GLN A 77 -4.10 -5.57 13.46
N TRP A 78 -2.94 -4.95 13.66
CA TRP A 78 -2.63 -4.24 14.89
C TRP A 78 -3.53 -3.00 15.08
N PHE A 79 -3.76 -2.23 14.02
CA PHE A 79 -4.69 -1.09 14.04
C PHE A 79 -6.12 -1.54 14.34
N LEU A 80 -6.59 -2.60 13.68
CA LEU A 80 -7.92 -3.16 13.90
C LEU A 80 -8.12 -3.65 15.34
N LYS A 81 -7.12 -4.32 15.93
CA LYS A 81 -7.18 -4.78 17.33
C LYS A 81 -7.30 -3.62 18.33
N ARG A 82 -6.67 -2.47 18.08
CA ARG A 82 -6.82 -1.27 18.92
C ARG A 82 -8.23 -0.68 18.85
N HIS A 83 -8.79 -0.53 17.65
CA HIS A 83 -10.15 -0.02 17.49
C HIS A 83 -11.22 -0.99 18.00
N TYR A 84 -11.04 -2.30 17.81
CA TYR A 84 -11.98 -3.32 18.28
C TYR A 84 -12.07 -3.36 19.81
N LYS A 85 -10.94 -3.21 20.52
CA LYS A 85 -10.93 -3.10 21.99
C LYS A 85 -11.72 -1.88 22.49
N SER A 86 -11.65 -0.74 21.79
CA SER A 86 -12.39 0.46 22.16
C SER A 86 -13.91 0.27 22.03
N LYS A 87 -14.37 -0.38 20.95
CA LYS A 87 -15.79 -0.71 20.76
C LYS A 87 -16.29 -1.71 21.80
N LEU A 88 -15.51 -2.75 22.10
CA LEU A 88 -15.85 -3.75 23.12
C LEU A 88 -15.94 -3.16 24.53
N LEU A 89 -15.06 -2.23 24.88
CA LEU A 89 -15.10 -1.55 26.17
C LEU A 89 -16.35 -0.66 26.28
N MET A 90 -16.72 0.02 25.19
CA MET A 90 -17.96 0.80 25.10
C MET A 90 -19.22 -0.08 25.26
N TYR A 91 -19.28 -1.25 24.58
CA TYR A 91 -20.37 -2.21 24.76
C TYR A 91 -20.43 -2.77 26.19
N LYS A 92 -19.28 -3.06 26.82
CA LYS A 92 -19.23 -3.55 28.20
C LYS A 92 -19.67 -2.51 29.22
N VAL A 93 -19.32 -1.24 29.03
CA VAL A 93 -19.78 -0.14 29.90
C VAL A 93 -21.29 0.06 29.78
N LEU A 94 -21.83 0.03 28.56
CA LEU A 94 -23.28 0.17 28.32
C LEU A 94 -24.11 -0.99 28.86
N ASN A 95 -23.59 -2.21 28.88
CA ASN A 95 -24.28 -3.39 29.44
C ASN A 95 -24.04 -3.57 30.95
N GLY A 96 -23.15 -2.78 31.55
CA GLY A 96 -22.78 -2.85 32.97
C GLY A 96 -23.31 -1.68 33.81
N ILE A 97 -23.99 -0.72 33.18
CA ILE A 97 -24.83 0.32 33.79
C ILE A 97 -26.28 -0.14 33.67
#